data_AF-A0A0B4CP55-F1
#
_entry.id   AF-A0A0B4CP55-F1
#
_cell.length_a   1.000
_cell.length_b   1.000
_cell.length_c   1.000
_cell.angle_alpha   90.00
_cell.angle_beta   90.00
_cell.angle_gamma   90.00
#
_symmetry.space_group_name_H-M   'P 1'
#
loop_
_entity.id
_entity.type
_entity.pdbx_description
1 polymer ?
#
loop_
_entity_poly.entity_id
_entity_poly.type
_entity_poly.pdbx_seq_one_letter_code
_entity_poly.pdbx_strand_id
1 'polypeptide(L)'
;MNIFVSNINYATKEYELHDLFAEFGDIASAKIVTDRETGRSRGFGFIEMGDEEGKQAIEALNQKEFNGKILNVSEAKPREEKPRRSFDNNRGGGYGNNRGGNNGGGYGNNRGGNGGGNRW
;
A
#
# COMPACT_ATOMS: atom_id res chain seq x y z
N MET A 1 15.86 6.79 9.74
CA MET A 1 15.79 5.53 8.95
C MET A 1 14.68 4.60 9.44
N ASN A 2 14.00 3.91 8.53
CA ASN A 2 13.06 2.84 8.88
C ASN A 2 13.74 1.48 8.75
N ILE A 3 13.52 0.61 9.72
CA ILE A 3 14.09 -0.73 9.81
C ILE A 3 12.95 -1.73 9.87
N PHE A 4 13.07 -2.78 9.08
CA PHE A 4 12.15 -3.90 9.02
C PHE A 4 12.78 -5.09 9.75
N VAL A 5 12.02 -5.65 10.70
CA VAL A 5 12.42 -6.84 11.44
C VAL A 5 11.44 -7.95 11.11
N SER A 6 11.95 -9.10 10.67
CA SER A 6 11.15 -10.27 10.30
C SER A 6 11.67 -11.56 10.93
N ASN A 7 10.83 -12.60 10.85
CA ASN A 7 11.05 -13.90 11.49
C ASN A 7 11.14 -13.83 13.02
N ILE A 8 10.40 -12.90 13.62
CA ILE A 8 10.32 -12.72 15.07
C ILE A 8 9.45 -13.82 15.67
N ASN A 9 9.76 -14.26 16.89
CA ASN A 9 8.89 -15.15 17.64
C ASN A 9 7.53 -14.47 17.88
N TYR A 10 6.43 -15.21 17.77
CA TYR A 10 5.08 -14.70 18.01
C TYR A 10 4.85 -14.26 19.46
N ALA A 11 5.62 -14.80 20.40
CA ALA A 11 5.62 -14.39 21.80
C ALA A 11 6.40 -13.09 22.05
N THR A 12 7.28 -12.69 21.12
CA THR A 12 8.08 -11.48 21.27
C THR A 12 7.19 -10.24 21.21
N LYS A 13 7.43 -9.32 22.16
CA LYS A 13 6.66 -8.09 22.27
C LYS A 13 7.47 -6.86 21.82
N GLU A 14 6.74 -5.77 21.65
CA GLU A 14 7.28 -4.50 21.16
C GLU A 14 8.37 -3.95 22.10
N TYR A 15 8.17 -4.06 23.42
CA TYR A 15 9.17 -3.61 24.40
C TYR A 15 10.48 -4.38 24.29
N GLU A 16 10.46 -5.68 23.97
CA GLU A 16 11.69 -6.47 23.84
C GLU A 16 12.49 -6.07 22.60
N LEU A 17 11.80 -5.77 21.50
CA LEU A 17 12.45 -5.21 20.31
C LEU A 17 12.95 -3.79 20.60
N HIS A 18 12.18 -3.00 21.34
CA HIS A 18 12.60 -1.67 21.73
C HIS A 18 13.89 -1.72 22.55
N ASP A 19 13.94 -2.53 23.61
CA ASP A 19 15.15 -2.67 24.44
C ASP A 19 16.35 -3.19 23.64
N LEU A 20 16.13 -4.13 22.72
CA LEU A 20 17.19 -4.68 21.87
C LEU A 20 17.79 -3.64 20.92
N PHE A 21 16.97 -2.75 20.37
CA PHE A 21 17.42 -1.70 19.46
C PHE A 21 17.91 -0.45 20.21
N ALA A 22 17.45 -0.22 21.44
CA ALA A 22 17.84 0.89 22.29
C ALA A 22 19.32 0.82 22.72
N GLU A 23 19.94 -0.36 22.65
CA GLU A 23 21.38 -0.54 22.88
C GLU A 23 22.23 0.18 21.82
N PHE A 24 21.69 0.38 20.62
CA PHE A 24 22.40 1.01 19.50
C PHE A 24 22.10 2.50 19.37
N GLY A 25 20.97 2.98 19.92
CA GLY A 25 20.59 4.38 19.88
C GLY A 25 19.13 4.64 20.23
N ASP A 26 18.74 5.90 20.15
CA ASP A 26 17.37 6.33 20.45
C ASP A 26 16.39 5.89 19.34
N ILE A 27 15.29 5.26 19.78
CA ILE A 27 14.21 4.80 18.91
C ILE A 27 13.14 5.88 18.85
N ALA A 28 12.82 6.34 17.64
CA ALA A 28 11.73 7.28 17.40
C ALA A 28 10.36 6.59 17.44
N SER A 29 10.27 5.36 16.93
CA SER A 29 9.03 4.58 16.91
C SER A 29 9.31 3.09 16.79
N ALA A 30 8.61 2.25 17.56
CA ALA A 30 8.64 0.80 17.41
C ALA A 30 7.20 0.29 17.24
N LYS A 31 6.98 -0.58 16.27
CA LYS A 31 5.65 -1.14 15.99
C LYS A 31 5.71 -2.58 15.53
N ILE A 32 5.06 -3.48 16.27
CA ILE A 32 4.82 -4.86 15.80
C ILE A 32 3.54 -4.91 14.95
N VAL A 33 3.62 -5.61 13.82
CA VAL A 33 2.43 -5.86 13.00
C VAL A 33 1.74 -7.14 13.50
N THR A 34 0.56 -6.94 14.08
CA THR A 34 -0.35 -8.02 14.45
C THR A 34 -1.44 -8.20 13.39
N ASP A 35 -1.96 -9.42 13.33
CA ASP A 35 -3.13 -9.77 12.55
C ASP A 35 -4.37 -9.12 13.20
N ARG A 36 -5.14 -8.36 12.42
CA ARG A 36 -6.27 -7.58 12.94
C ARG A 36 -7.47 -8.44 13.34
N GLU A 37 -7.58 -9.65 12.79
CA GLU A 37 -8.71 -10.54 13.04
C GLU A 37 -8.45 -11.43 14.26
N THR A 38 -7.23 -11.96 14.38
CA THR A 38 -6.85 -12.89 15.45
C THR A 38 -6.07 -12.23 16.59
N GLY A 39 -5.60 -11.00 16.40
CA GLY A 39 -4.71 -10.29 17.35
C GLY A 39 -3.32 -10.90 17.46
N ARG A 40 -3.00 -11.96 16.70
CA ARG A 40 -1.72 -12.67 16.78
C ARG A 40 -0.63 -11.87 16.08
N SER A 41 0.57 -11.87 16.65
CA SER A 41 1.74 -11.30 15.97
C SER A 41 1.93 -11.97 14.61
N ARG A 42 2.21 -11.18 13.57
CA ARG A 42 2.56 -11.73 12.26
C ARG A 42 4.03 -12.14 12.18
N GLY A 43 4.78 -11.96 13.27
CA GLY A 43 6.21 -12.29 13.34
C GLY A 43 7.09 -11.27 12.62
N PHE A 44 6.60 -10.04 12.43
CA PHE A 44 7.39 -8.94 11.87
C PHE A 44 6.94 -7.58 12.44
N GLY A 45 7.86 -6.61 12.39
CA GLY A 45 7.67 -5.27 12.92
C GLY A 45 8.51 -4.24 12.16
N PHE A 46 8.26 -2.98 12.51
CA PHE A 46 8.96 -1.83 11.98
C PHE A 46 9.51 -0.99 13.13
N ILE A 47 10.74 -0.51 12.98
CA ILE A 47 11.41 0.37 13.93
C ILE A 47 11.91 1.60 13.17
N GLU A 48 11.71 2.77 13.73
CA GLU A 48 12.20 4.04 13.23
C GLU A 48 13.24 4.56 14.22
N MET A 49 14.46 4.80 13.73
CA MET A 49 15.57 5.33 14.53
C MET A 49 16.51 6.16 13.63
N GLY A 50 17.55 6.74 14.21
CA GLY A 50 18.55 7.51 13.45
C GLY A 50 19.26 6.66 12.38
N ASP A 51 19.75 7.32 11.33
CA ASP A 51 20.32 6.65 10.16
C ASP A 51 21.67 5.99 10.45
N GLU A 52 22.44 6.52 11.40
CA GLU A 52 23.74 5.95 11.78
C GLU A 52 23.56 4.77 12.73
N GLU A 53 22.73 4.94 13.76
CA GLU A 53 22.40 3.94 14.76
C GLU A 53 21.63 2.77 14.12
N GLY A 54 20.74 3.07 13.18
CA GLY A 54 19.96 2.06 12.47
C GLY A 54 20.81 1.14 11.60
N LYS A 55 21.84 1.65 10.93
CA LYS A 55 22.79 0.82 10.17
C LYS A 55 23.58 -0.11 11.08
N GLN A 56 24.04 0.39 12.21
CA GLN A 56 24.75 -0.42 13.21
C GLN A 56 23.85 -1.52 13.77
N ALA A 57 22.60 -1.18 14.11
CA ALA A 57 21.61 -2.15 14.58
C ALA A 57 21.30 -3.22 13.53
N ILE A 58 21.16 -2.85 12.25
CA ILE A 58 20.98 -3.82 11.15
C ILE A 58 22.15 -4.79 11.08
N GLU A 59 23.39 -4.28 11.07
CA GLU A 59 24.58 -5.13 10.94
C GLU A 59 24.76 -6.07 12.14
N ALA A 60 24.48 -5.60 13.35
CA ALA A 60 24.65 -6.36 14.58
C ALA A 60 23.50 -7.34 14.89
N LEU A 61 22.26 -7.00 14.53
CA LEU A 61 21.07 -7.79 14.86
C LEU A 61 20.56 -8.66 13.71
N ASN A 62 20.96 -8.38 12.47
CA ASN A 62 20.61 -9.24 11.34
C ASN A 62 21.26 -10.62 11.50
N GLN A 63 20.45 -11.67 11.33
CA GLN A 63 20.83 -13.06 11.57
C GLN A 63 21.15 -13.42 13.03
N LYS A 64 20.79 -12.57 13.99
CA LYS A 64 20.93 -12.89 15.42
C LYS A 64 19.82 -13.84 15.85
N GLU A 65 20.17 -14.85 16.65
CA GLU A 65 19.17 -15.70 17.30
C GLU A 65 18.52 -14.96 18.48
N PHE A 66 17.19 -14.90 18.48
CA PHE A 66 16.38 -14.28 19.52
C PHE A 66 15.12 -15.11 19.77
N ASN A 67 14.88 -15.49 21.03
CA ASN A 67 13.73 -16.31 21.42
C ASN A 67 13.56 -17.59 20.56
N GLY A 68 14.68 -18.24 20.21
CA GLY A 68 14.71 -19.47 19.42
C GLY A 68 14.41 -19.28 17.92
N LYS A 69 14.47 -18.04 17.41
CA LYS A 69 14.36 -17.73 15.99
C LYS A 69 15.48 -16.82 15.51
N ILE A 70 15.89 -16.98 14.27
CA ILE A 70 16.87 -16.10 13.62
C ILE A 70 16.15 -14.85 13.13
N LEU A 71 16.45 -13.70 13.73
CA LEU A 71 15.91 -12.42 13.29
C LEU A 71 16.51 -12.02 11.95
N ASN A 72 15.68 -11.45 11.08
CA ASN A 72 16.14 -10.82 9.85
C ASN A 72 15.83 -9.33 9.93
N VAL A 73 16.89 -8.52 9.95
CA VAL A 73 16.84 -7.08 10.14
C VAL A 73 17.36 -6.43 8.86
N SER A 74 16.57 -5.56 8.24
CA SER A 74 16.94 -4.89 7.00
C SER A 74 16.38 -3.48 6.95
N GLU A 75 16.92 -2.63 6.09
CA GLU A 75 16.30 -1.33 5.79
C GLU A 75 14.86 -1.53 5.29
N ALA A 76 13.89 -0.92 5.98
CA ALA A 76 12.51 -0.94 5.55
C ALA A 76 12.36 -0.01 4.35
N LYS A 77 11.95 -0.57 3.22
CA LYS A 77 11.56 0.26 2.08
C LYS A 77 10.39 1.15 2.50
N PRO A 78 10.44 2.47 2.21
CA PRO A 78 9.30 3.32 2.43
C PRO A 78 8.11 2.68 1.73
N ARG A 79 7.04 2.51 2.48
CA ARG A 79 5.81 1.97 1.94
C ARG A 79 5.32 3.04 0.96
N GLU A 80 5.57 2.86 -0.34
CA GLU A 80 4.86 3.63 -1.36
C GLU A 80 3.39 3.54 -0.97
N GLU A 81 2.82 4.69 -0.64
CA GLU A 81 1.42 4.83 -0.33
C GLU A 81 0.69 4.45 -1.62
N LYS A 82 0.44 3.14 -1.82
CA LYS A 82 -0.45 2.68 -2.88
C LYS A 82 -1.70 3.52 -2.68
N PRO A 83 -2.05 4.38 -3.65
CA PRO A 83 -3.09 5.38 -3.46
C PRO A 83 -4.26 4.62 -2.88
N ARG A 84 -4.70 5.05 -1.69
CA ARG A 84 -5.89 4.53 -1.02
C ARG A 84 -6.90 4.34 -2.14
N ARG A 85 -7.19 3.08 -2.51
CA ARG A 85 -8.26 2.80 -3.46
C ARG A 85 -9.45 3.44 -2.79
N SER A 86 -9.82 4.63 -3.26
CA SER A 86 -10.99 5.33 -2.77
C SER A 86 -12.09 4.33 -3.03
N PHE A 87 -12.56 3.69 -1.96
CA PHE A 87 -13.86 3.07 -1.92
C PHE A 87 -14.87 4.21 -1.98
N ASP A 88 -14.86 4.95 -3.10
CA ASP A 88 -15.97 5.77 -3.53
C ASP A 88 -17.03 4.79 -3.96
N ASN A 89 -17.83 4.43 -2.98
CA ASN A 89 -19.14 3.84 -3.14
C ASN A 89 -20.02 4.82 -3.92
N ASN A 90 -19.79 4.96 -5.24
CA ASN A 90 -20.80 5.45 -6.16
C ASN A 90 -21.30 4.29 -7.01
N ARG A 91 -22.27 3.64 -6.40
CA ARG A 91 -23.23 2.70 -6.92
C ARG A 91 -23.85 3.22 -8.24
N GLY A 92 -23.38 2.68 -9.36
CA GLY A 92 -24.00 2.81 -10.69
C GLY A 92 -22.97 2.41 -11.76
N GLY A 93 -22.83 1.16 -12.18
CA GLY A 93 -23.89 0.29 -12.71
C GLY A 93 -24.07 0.60 -14.20
N GLY A 94 -23.47 -0.19 -15.09
CA GLY A 94 -23.72 -0.04 -16.53
C GLY A 94 -22.66 -0.59 -17.48
N TYR A 95 -22.66 -1.91 -17.66
CA TYR A 95 -22.00 -2.68 -18.70
C TYR A 95 -22.59 -2.33 -20.09
N GLY A 96 -21.78 -2.24 -21.15
CA GLY A 96 -22.37 -2.06 -22.49
C GLY A 96 -21.38 -1.84 -23.63
N ASN A 97 -20.83 -2.92 -24.14
CA ASN A 97 -19.89 -2.99 -25.26
C ASN A 97 -20.47 -2.50 -26.61
N ASN A 98 -19.52 -2.17 -27.52
CA ASN A 98 -19.51 -2.57 -28.93
C ASN A 98 -20.54 -1.94 -29.91
N ARG A 99 -20.04 -1.19 -30.90
CA ARG A 99 -19.71 -1.69 -32.27
C ARG A 99 -19.74 -0.55 -33.30
N GLY A 100 -18.78 -0.63 -34.22
CA GLY A 100 -19.07 -0.40 -35.64
C GLY A 100 -18.66 0.96 -36.17
N GLY A 101 -17.49 1.00 -36.81
CA GLY A 101 -17.10 2.12 -37.65
C GLY A 101 -17.80 2.17 -39.00
N ASN A 102 -17.59 3.26 -39.73
CA ASN A 102 -17.41 3.37 -41.18
C ASN A 102 -17.37 4.88 -41.49
N ASN A 103 -16.29 5.39 -42.06
CA ASN A 103 -16.05 5.45 -43.50
C ASN A 103 -16.97 6.47 -44.20
N GLY A 104 -16.33 7.45 -44.83
CA GLY A 104 -16.75 7.87 -46.17
C GLY A 104 -17.80 8.98 -46.25
N GLY A 105 -17.32 10.18 -46.53
CA GLY A 105 -17.63 10.87 -47.78
C GLY A 105 -19.07 11.30 -48.07
N GLY A 106 -19.21 12.62 -48.29
CA GLY A 106 -19.84 13.07 -49.52
C GLY A 106 -21.08 13.98 -49.41
N TYR A 107 -21.04 15.02 -50.25
CA TYR A 107 -22.13 15.72 -50.94
C TYR A 107 -23.21 16.46 -50.11
N GLY A 108 -23.06 17.79 -50.06
CA GLY A 108 -23.76 18.66 -51.01
C GLY A 108 -25.25 18.95 -50.77
N ASN A 109 -25.53 20.26 -50.60
CA ASN A 109 -26.65 21.03 -51.18
C ASN A 109 -28.08 20.48 -51.08
N ASN A 110 -29.02 21.27 -50.56
CA ASN A 110 -29.84 22.21 -51.36
C ASN A 110 -31.14 22.63 -50.62
N ARG A 111 -31.48 23.91 -50.80
CA ARG A 111 -32.83 24.53 -50.88
C ARG A 111 -34.05 23.82 -50.25
N GLY A 112 -34.70 24.62 -49.40
CA GLY A 112 -36.03 25.14 -49.74
C GLY A 112 -37.23 24.41 -49.13
N GLY A 113 -38.25 25.17 -48.74
CA GLY A 113 -39.58 24.61 -48.49
C GLY A 113 -40.32 25.22 -47.32
N ASN A 114 -40.81 26.44 -47.52
CA ASN A 114 -41.91 27.04 -46.76
C ASN A 114 -43.23 26.26 -47.02
N GLY A 115 -44.13 26.24 -46.04
CA GLY A 115 -45.53 25.81 -46.17
C GLY A 115 -45.80 24.50 -45.40
N GLY A 116 -46.67 24.43 -44.42
CA GLY A 116 -47.94 25.12 -44.24
C GLY A 116 -49.05 24.05 -44.23
N GLY A 117 -49.99 24.14 -43.29
CA GLY A 117 -51.30 23.49 -43.45
C GLY A 117 -51.64 22.41 -42.44
N ASN A 118 -52.44 22.81 -41.46
CA ASN A 118 -53.35 21.99 -40.68
C ASN A 118 -54.27 21.10 -41.55
N ARG A 119 -54.96 20.17 -40.86
CA ARG A 119 -56.29 19.55 -41.11
C ARG A 119 -56.22 18.06 -41.48
N TRP A 120 -57.06 17.16 -40.97
CA TRP A 120 -58.15 17.12 -39.97
C TRP A 120 -58.16 15.69 -39.42
#